data_AF-A0A1V5N642-F1
#
_entry.id   AF-A0A1V5N642-F1
#
_cell.length_a   1.000
_cell.length_b   1.000
_cell.length_c   1.000
_cell.angle_alpha   90.00
_cell.angle_beta   90.00
_cell.angle_gamma   90.00
#
_symmetry.space_group_name_H-M   'P 1'
#
loop_
_entity.id
_entity.type
_entity.pdbx_description
1 polymer ?
#
loop_
_entity_poly.entity_id
_entity_poly.type
_entity_poly.pdbx_seq_one_letter_code
_entity_poly.pdbx_strand_id
1 'polypeptide(L)'
;MRVIPGIKYSDSLAGSDCLSQLKVAPSNSNYLYAAHDDRLFISKNSGLTWALKPISFTGLITDIAVSYDNPEKLWLTASGSNGDRVYKSANAGQTLQNMTYNISGTGVRSLAYMPNSHDAVYAGTENAVFYIDTLLTQWQPFFNGLPNAIVNQLEINFQTQKIRAATYGRGIWESPLYPVSGMNEPAHAKSFEVYPNPLNGLLNILFNNCTGKAHIHLFDINGRPVRTYDSPATGKLQLNLNDLVSGIYFLRIDIGKNKWVERVVLMNQ
;
A
#
# COMPACT_ATOMS: atom_id res chain seq x y z
N MET A 1 -47.25 -1.75 1.99
CA MET A 1 -45.78 -1.93 1.82
C MET A 1 -45.31 -0.84 0.87
N ARG A 2 -44.63 0.20 1.38
CA ARG A 2 -44.19 1.34 0.55
C ARG A 2 -42.92 0.90 -0.19
N VAL A 3 -43.05 0.59 -1.48
CA VAL A 3 -41.89 0.34 -2.34
C VAL A 3 -41.14 1.67 -2.44
N ILE A 4 -39.93 1.72 -1.89
CA ILE A 4 -39.03 2.86 -2.12
C ILE A 4 -38.50 2.65 -3.54
N PRO A 5 -38.82 3.52 -4.51
CA PRO A 5 -38.28 3.40 -5.85
C PRO A 5 -36.74 3.47 -5.78
N GLY A 6 -36.06 2.67 -6.61
CA GLY A 6 -34.61 2.80 -6.76
C GLY A 6 -34.24 4.22 -7.22
N ILE A 7 -33.13 4.74 -6.72
CA ILE A 7 -32.60 6.05 -7.14
C ILE A 7 -31.68 5.80 -8.34
N LYS A 8 -31.99 6.43 -9.47
CA LYS A 8 -31.12 6.47 -10.65
C LYS A 8 -30.10 7.60 -10.47
N TYR A 9 -28.81 7.28 -10.57
CA TYR A 9 -27.73 8.24 -10.31
C TYR A 9 -27.23 9.00 -11.54
N SER A 10 -27.64 8.62 -12.76
CA SER A 10 -27.28 9.37 -13.97
C SER A 10 -28.17 9.04 -15.17
N ASP A 11 -28.46 10.04 -16.00
CA ASP A 11 -29.08 9.89 -17.32
C ASP A 11 -28.06 10.09 -18.47
N SER A 12 -26.95 10.78 -18.20
CA SER A 12 -26.00 11.27 -19.20
C SER A 12 -24.67 10.49 -19.29
N LEU A 13 -24.51 9.44 -18.48
CA LEU A 13 -23.40 8.48 -18.56
C LEU A 13 -23.75 7.32 -19.52
N ALA A 14 -24.52 7.62 -20.59
CA ALA A 14 -25.09 6.65 -21.51
C ALA A 14 -24.08 6.22 -22.60
N GLY A 15 -24.09 4.94 -22.95
CA GLY A 15 -23.26 4.31 -23.99
C GLY A 15 -23.30 2.77 -23.86
N SER A 16 -22.87 2.04 -24.88
CA SER A 16 -22.79 0.56 -24.89
C SER A 16 -21.68 -0.03 -24.00
N ASP A 17 -21.01 0.81 -23.22
CA ASP A 17 -19.67 0.54 -22.77
C ASP A 17 -19.60 0.45 -21.24
N CYS A 18 -18.74 -0.43 -20.75
CA CYS A 18 -18.64 -0.76 -19.33
C CYS A 18 -17.89 0.32 -18.55
N LEU A 19 -18.50 0.81 -17.48
CA LEU A 19 -17.82 1.65 -16.50
C LEU A 19 -16.77 0.82 -15.76
N SER A 20 -15.50 1.28 -15.75
CA SER A 20 -14.41 0.58 -15.07
C SER A 20 -14.29 1.01 -13.60
N GLN A 21 -14.59 2.27 -13.28
CA GLN A 21 -14.52 2.79 -11.91
C GLN A 21 -15.66 3.76 -11.60
N LEU A 22 -16.13 3.73 -10.35
CA LEU A 22 -17.02 4.71 -9.76
C LEU A 22 -16.61 4.99 -8.31
N LYS A 23 -16.32 6.24 -7.98
CA LYS A 23 -15.92 6.67 -6.63
C LYS A 23 -16.71 7.89 -6.22
N VAL A 24 -17.12 7.92 -4.95
CA VAL A 24 -17.72 9.09 -4.30
C VAL A 24 -16.65 9.74 -3.43
N ALA A 25 -16.53 11.07 -3.45
CA ALA A 25 -15.58 11.75 -2.58
C ALA A 25 -16.04 11.67 -1.10
N PRO A 26 -15.20 11.16 -0.18
CA PRO A 26 -15.59 11.03 1.23
C PRO A 26 -15.89 12.37 1.91
N SER A 27 -15.23 13.45 1.46
CA SER A 27 -15.42 14.82 1.97
C SER A 27 -16.72 15.49 1.49
N ASN A 28 -17.26 15.07 0.34
CA ASN A 28 -18.46 15.68 -0.23
C ASN A 28 -19.16 14.73 -1.22
N SER A 29 -20.34 14.22 -0.85
CA SER A 29 -21.10 13.27 -1.65
C SER A 29 -21.64 13.83 -2.98
N ASN A 30 -21.62 15.16 -3.19
CA ASN A 30 -21.93 15.75 -4.49
C ASN A 30 -20.84 15.48 -5.53
N TYR A 31 -19.62 15.17 -5.10
CA TYR A 31 -18.50 14.90 -5.97
C TYR A 31 -18.39 13.39 -6.24
N LEU A 32 -18.58 13.02 -7.51
CA LEU A 32 -18.42 11.66 -7.97
C LEU A 32 -17.43 11.63 -9.13
N TYR A 33 -16.62 10.59 -9.16
CA TYR A 33 -15.65 10.31 -10.22
C TYR A 33 -16.00 8.99 -10.87
N ALA A 34 -16.02 8.98 -12.19
CA ALA A 34 -16.33 7.82 -12.99
C ALA A 34 -15.24 7.66 -14.06
N ALA A 35 -14.77 6.43 -14.27
CA ALA A 35 -13.85 6.12 -15.35
C ALA A 35 -14.44 5.12 -16.33
N HIS A 36 -14.12 5.33 -17.58
CA HIS A 36 -14.39 4.42 -18.67
C HIS A 36 -13.15 4.43 -19.55
N ASP A 37 -12.49 3.28 -19.66
CA ASP A 37 -11.22 3.14 -20.37
C ASP A 37 -10.23 4.22 -19.91
N ASP A 38 -9.81 5.11 -20.81
CA ASP A 38 -8.89 6.21 -20.57
C ASP A 38 -9.58 7.54 -20.23
N ARG A 39 -10.91 7.57 -20.15
CA ARG A 39 -11.71 8.78 -19.92
C ARG A 39 -12.13 8.92 -18.45
N LEU A 40 -11.81 10.07 -17.85
CA LEU A 40 -12.29 10.47 -16.52
C LEU A 40 -13.46 11.44 -16.64
N PHE A 41 -14.55 11.12 -15.97
CA PHE A 41 -15.72 11.97 -15.80
C PHE A 41 -15.85 12.39 -14.35
N ILE A 42 -16.31 13.62 -14.13
CA ILE A 42 -16.68 14.11 -12.80
C ILE A 42 -18.12 14.59 -12.78
N SER A 43 -18.82 14.31 -11.70
CA SER A 43 -20.03 15.02 -11.29
C SER A 43 -19.74 15.86 -10.06
N LYS A 44 -20.30 17.07 -10.02
CA LYS A 44 -20.27 17.97 -8.85
C LYS A 44 -21.67 18.22 -8.26
N ASN A 45 -22.64 17.40 -8.66
CA ASN A 45 -24.05 17.54 -8.30
C ASN A 45 -24.71 16.17 -8.11
N SER A 46 -24.04 15.28 -7.36
CA SER A 46 -24.58 13.97 -6.97
C SER A 46 -24.95 13.05 -8.15
N GLY A 47 -24.25 13.19 -9.29
CA GLY A 47 -24.46 12.35 -10.47
C GLY A 47 -25.47 12.91 -11.50
N LEU A 48 -26.12 14.04 -11.22
CA LEU A 48 -27.10 14.62 -12.14
C LEU A 48 -26.49 15.03 -13.48
N THR A 49 -25.30 15.63 -13.47
CA THR A 49 -24.54 15.93 -14.68
C THR A 49 -23.08 15.51 -14.55
N TRP A 50 -22.46 15.17 -15.69
CA TRP A 50 -21.09 14.67 -15.77
C TRP A 50 -20.28 15.46 -16.80
N ALA A 51 -19.05 15.83 -16.43
CA ALA A 51 -18.11 16.53 -17.28
C ALA A 51 -16.89 15.66 -17.55
N LEU A 52 -16.57 15.43 -18.82
CA LEU A 52 -15.33 14.80 -19.26
C LEU A 52 -14.14 15.71 -18.92
N LYS A 53 -13.06 15.13 -18.41
CA LYS A 53 -11.82 15.86 -18.12
C LYS A 53 -10.80 15.74 -19.24
N PRO A 54 -10.07 16.85 -19.57
CA PRO A 54 -9.09 16.88 -20.66
C PRO A 54 -7.75 16.29 -20.22
N ILE A 55 -7.76 15.05 -19.72
CA ILE A 55 -6.55 14.37 -19.27
C ILE A 55 -5.82 13.73 -20.45
N SER A 56 -4.49 13.65 -20.35
CA SER A 56 -3.66 12.97 -21.34
C SER A 56 -2.72 12.01 -20.61
N PHE A 57 -3.00 10.72 -20.74
CA PHE A 57 -2.10 9.62 -20.41
C PHE A 57 -2.35 8.49 -21.41
N THR A 58 -1.58 7.41 -21.32
CA THR A 58 -1.79 6.22 -22.15
C THR A 58 -2.42 5.10 -21.32
N GLY A 59 -3.24 4.26 -21.95
CA GLY A 59 -3.84 3.09 -21.31
C GLY A 59 -5.12 3.38 -20.51
N LEU A 60 -5.71 2.32 -19.97
CA LEU A 60 -6.98 2.34 -19.26
C LEU A 60 -6.78 2.72 -17.80
N ILE A 61 -7.69 3.53 -17.23
CA ILE A 61 -7.75 3.83 -15.80
C ILE A 61 -8.08 2.54 -15.04
N THR A 62 -7.20 2.13 -14.14
CA THR A 62 -7.33 0.89 -13.36
C THR A 62 -7.96 1.11 -11.99
N ASP A 63 -7.68 2.24 -11.31
CA ASP A 63 -8.34 2.62 -10.06
C ASP A 63 -8.27 4.13 -9.80
N ILE A 64 -9.17 4.63 -8.96
CA ILE A 64 -9.25 6.02 -8.49
C ILE A 64 -9.35 6.02 -6.96
N ALA A 65 -8.54 6.86 -6.31
CA ALA A 65 -8.60 7.11 -4.87
C ALA A 65 -8.78 8.61 -4.61
N VAL A 66 -9.90 8.98 -3.98
CA VAL A 66 -10.27 10.39 -3.73
C VAL A 66 -9.89 10.77 -2.30
N SER A 67 -9.40 11.99 -2.13
CA SER A 67 -9.02 12.53 -0.83
C SER A 67 -10.22 12.65 0.12
N TYR A 68 -9.95 12.36 1.40
CA TYR A 68 -10.95 12.42 2.47
C TYR A 68 -11.22 13.83 2.99
N ASP A 69 -10.30 14.77 2.75
CA ASP A 69 -10.37 16.16 3.22
C ASP A 69 -10.77 17.14 2.10
N ASN A 70 -10.49 16.81 0.84
CA ASN A 70 -10.75 17.69 -0.29
C ASN A 70 -11.29 16.89 -1.50
N PRO A 71 -12.53 17.14 -1.95
CA PRO A 71 -13.14 16.35 -3.00
C PRO A 71 -12.55 16.60 -4.39
N GLU A 72 -11.68 17.61 -4.55
CA GLU A 72 -10.96 17.90 -5.80
C GLU A 72 -9.57 17.26 -5.87
N LYS A 73 -9.06 16.73 -4.76
CA LYS A 73 -7.80 15.98 -4.77
C LYS A 73 -8.09 14.51 -5.03
N LEU A 74 -7.37 13.93 -5.98
CA LEU A 74 -7.46 12.50 -6.27
C LEU A 74 -6.14 11.95 -6.77
N TRP A 75 -5.99 10.66 -6.58
CA TRP A 75 -5.00 9.82 -7.25
C TRP A 75 -5.73 8.89 -8.21
N LEU A 76 -5.08 8.57 -9.32
CA LEU A 76 -5.57 7.58 -10.26
C LEU A 76 -4.43 6.75 -10.80
N THR A 77 -4.76 5.55 -11.25
CA THR A 77 -3.81 4.64 -11.90
C THR A 77 -4.23 4.33 -13.32
N ALA A 78 -3.26 4.11 -14.20
CA ALA A 78 -3.50 3.75 -15.60
C ALA A 78 -2.55 2.63 -16.06
N SER A 79 -3.00 1.85 -17.04
CA SER A 79 -2.31 0.69 -17.62
C SER A 79 -1.45 1.03 -18.85
N GLY A 80 -0.92 2.26 -18.93
CA GLY A 80 -0.21 2.77 -20.09
C GLY A 80 0.97 1.94 -20.56
N SER A 81 1.26 1.90 -21.85
CA SER A 81 2.42 1.16 -22.37
C SER A 81 3.75 1.90 -22.18
N ASN A 82 3.71 3.20 -21.88
CA ASN A 82 4.89 4.07 -21.73
C ASN A 82 5.61 3.95 -20.37
N GLY A 83 5.15 3.08 -19.48
CA GLY A 83 5.70 2.90 -18.14
C GLY A 83 5.10 3.80 -17.07
N ASP A 84 4.28 4.80 -17.43
CA ASP A 84 3.57 5.61 -16.44
C ASP A 84 2.36 4.84 -15.89
N ARG A 85 2.18 4.90 -14.57
CA ARG A 85 1.18 4.09 -13.87
C ARG A 85 0.33 4.87 -12.90
N VAL A 86 0.88 5.90 -12.26
CA VAL A 86 0.21 6.62 -11.17
C VAL A 86 0.23 8.11 -11.43
N TYR A 87 -0.92 8.73 -11.24
CA TYR A 87 -1.11 10.16 -11.41
C TYR A 87 -1.85 10.74 -10.22
N LYS A 88 -1.58 12.02 -9.96
CA LYS A 88 -2.24 12.81 -8.91
C LYS A 88 -2.82 14.09 -9.50
N SER A 89 -4.00 14.48 -9.04
CA SER A 89 -4.63 15.75 -9.35
C SER A 89 -4.94 16.52 -8.07
N ALA A 90 -4.82 17.85 -8.13
CA ALA A 90 -5.25 18.76 -7.07
C ALA A 90 -6.48 19.61 -7.46
N ASN A 91 -7.02 19.41 -8.67
CA ASN A 91 -8.06 20.25 -9.27
C ASN A 91 -9.11 19.41 -10.02
N ALA A 92 -9.51 18.30 -9.41
CA ALA A 92 -10.61 17.44 -9.83
C ALA A 92 -10.39 16.85 -11.24
N GLY A 93 -9.14 16.52 -11.57
CA GLY A 93 -8.74 15.91 -12.83
C GLY A 93 -8.56 16.90 -13.98
N GLN A 94 -8.53 18.22 -13.73
CA GLN A 94 -8.19 19.18 -14.80
C GLN A 94 -6.73 19.06 -15.23
N THR A 95 -5.82 18.84 -14.28
CA THR A 95 -4.42 18.52 -14.53
C THR A 95 -3.99 17.30 -13.73
N LEU A 96 -3.03 16.55 -14.28
CA LEU A 96 -2.44 15.37 -13.67
C LEU A 96 -0.92 15.52 -13.59
N GLN A 97 -0.39 15.28 -12.41
CA GLN A 97 1.03 15.11 -12.16
C GLN A 97 1.36 13.63 -12.16
N ASN A 98 2.38 13.22 -12.91
CA ASN A 98 2.89 11.85 -12.87
C ASN A 98 3.61 11.59 -11.54
N MET A 99 3.19 10.54 -10.84
CA MET A 99 3.69 10.09 -9.54
C MET A 99 4.21 8.64 -9.60
N THR A 100 4.60 8.16 -10.79
CA THR A 100 4.96 6.75 -10.99
C THR A 100 6.33 6.38 -10.42
N TYR A 101 7.34 7.27 -10.53
CA TYR A 101 8.69 7.06 -10.02
C TYR A 101 9.26 5.64 -10.27
N ASN A 102 9.67 4.94 -9.21
CA ASN A 102 10.34 3.65 -9.22
C ASN A 102 9.42 2.43 -9.38
N ILE A 103 8.10 2.61 -9.62
CA ILE A 103 7.16 1.50 -9.86
C ILE A 103 6.67 1.42 -11.32
N SER A 104 7.35 2.07 -12.26
CA SER A 104 7.00 2.06 -13.69
C SER A 104 7.00 0.66 -14.34
N GLY A 105 7.82 -0.26 -13.81
CA GLY A 105 7.95 -1.62 -14.30
C GLY A 105 6.89 -2.63 -13.83
N THR A 106 5.92 -2.22 -13.02
CA THR A 106 4.85 -3.12 -12.51
C THR A 106 3.48 -2.53 -12.79
N GLY A 107 2.49 -3.37 -13.09
CA GLY A 107 1.11 -2.93 -13.20
C GLY A 107 0.57 -2.48 -11.83
N VAL A 108 -0.12 -1.35 -11.77
CA VAL A 108 -0.80 -0.87 -10.56
C VAL A 108 -2.30 -1.09 -10.72
N ARG A 109 -2.89 -1.86 -9.82
CA ARG A 109 -4.27 -2.36 -9.94
C ARG A 109 -5.23 -1.70 -8.97
N SER A 110 -4.73 -1.20 -7.83
CA SER A 110 -5.56 -0.58 -6.81
C SER A 110 -4.81 0.49 -6.04
N LEU A 111 -5.54 1.49 -5.57
CA LEU A 111 -5.07 2.55 -4.69
C LEU A 111 -5.93 2.60 -3.42
N ALA A 112 -5.29 2.80 -2.26
CA ALA A 112 -6.00 3.12 -1.03
C ALA A 112 -5.48 4.45 -0.46
N TYR A 113 -6.37 5.44 -0.34
CA TYR A 113 -6.03 6.77 0.20
C TYR A 113 -5.93 6.73 1.72
N MET A 114 -4.86 7.32 2.27
CA MET A 114 -4.68 7.46 3.71
C MET A 114 -5.03 8.89 4.17
N PRO A 115 -6.13 9.10 4.93
CA PRO A 115 -6.47 10.40 5.50
C PRO A 115 -5.45 10.81 6.58
N ASN A 116 -5.49 12.09 6.99
CA ASN A 116 -4.62 12.66 8.02
C ASN A 116 -3.11 12.41 7.74
N SER A 117 -2.74 12.49 6.47
CA SER A 117 -1.39 12.25 5.98
C SER A 117 -0.96 13.37 5.03
N HIS A 118 0.28 13.32 4.56
CA HIS A 118 0.78 14.20 3.50
C HIS A 118 0.29 13.70 2.12
N ASP A 119 -1.04 13.59 1.98
CA ASP A 119 -1.72 13.14 0.75
C ASP A 119 -1.21 11.78 0.26
N ALA A 120 -1.10 10.84 1.20
CA ALA A 120 -0.49 9.55 1.03
C ALA A 120 -1.44 8.50 0.48
N VAL A 121 -0.87 7.54 -0.26
CA VAL A 121 -1.60 6.42 -0.85
C VAL A 121 -0.79 5.13 -0.75
N TYR A 122 -1.50 4.02 -0.66
CA TYR A 122 -0.95 2.69 -0.91
C TYR A 122 -1.31 2.26 -2.33
N ALA A 123 -0.38 1.62 -3.01
CA ALA A 123 -0.57 1.04 -4.33
C ALA A 123 -0.46 -0.49 -4.26
N GLY A 124 -1.51 -1.17 -4.70
CA GLY A 124 -1.51 -2.61 -4.92
C GLY A 124 -1.04 -2.88 -6.33
N THR A 125 0.05 -3.61 -6.47
CA THR A 125 0.71 -3.88 -7.75
C THR A 125 0.70 -5.36 -8.09
N GLU A 126 1.26 -5.72 -9.24
CA GLU A 126 1.40 -7.12 -9.64
C GLU A 126 2.43 -7.91 -8.80
N ASN A 127 3.22 -7.21 -7.99
CA ASN A 127 4.29 -7.82 -7.20
C ASN A 127 4.10 -7.63 -5.69
N ALA A 128 3.65 -6.44 -5.27
CA ALA A 128 3.60 -6.09 -3.85
C ALA A 128 2.69 -4.90 -3.57
N VAL A 129 2.57 -4.55 -2.29
CA VAL A 129 2.05 -3.23 -1.88
C VAL A 129 3.20 -2.24 -1.80
N PHE A 130 2.95 -1.02 -2.24
CA PHE A 130 3.86 0.12 -2.10
C PHE A 130 3.15 1.28 -1.39
N TYR A 131 3.92 2.15 -0.76
CA TYR A 131 3.45 3.35 -0.08
C TYR A 131 4.16 4.58 -0.63
N ILE A 132 3.44 5.69 -0.78
CA ILE A 132 4.05 7.01 -1.04
C ILE A 132 3.23 8.11 -0.36
N ASP A 133 3.89 9.22 -0.10
CA ASP A 133 3.26 10.50 0.25
C ASP A 133 3.96 11.64 -0.50
N THR A 134 3.47 12.87 -0.37
CA THR A 134 4.02 14.01 -1.12
C THR A 134 5.39 14.48 -0.65
N LEU A 135 5.87 14.01 0.50
CA LEU A 135 7.20 14.34 1.00
C LEU A 135 8.26 13.39 0.43
N LEU A 136 7.83 12.20 -0.04
CA LEU A 136 8.69 11.20 -0.63
C LEU A 136 8.85 11.42 -2.14
N THR A 137 10.05 11.10 -2.65
CA THR A 137 10.37 11.15 -4.08
C THR A 137 10.42 9.76 -4.72
N GLN A 138 10.15 8.71 -3.94
CA GLN A 138 10.14 7.31 -4.36
C GLN A 138 9.13 6.51 -3.54
N TRP A 139 8.45 5.56 -4.19
CA TRP A 139 7.58 4.59 -3.54
C TRP A 139 8.38 3.67 -2.64
N GLN A 140 7.90 3.51 -1.41
CA GLN A 140 8.46 2.62 -0.41
C GLN A 140 7.78 1.25 -0.53
N PRO A 141 8.54 0.16 -0.69
CA PRO A 141 7.97 -1.18 -0.63
C PRO A 141 7.33 -1.45 0.73
N PHE A 142 6.14 -2.04 0.74
CA PHE A 142 5.36 -2.30 1.95
C PHE A 142 5.12 -3.80 2.16
N PHE A 143 6.01 -4.43 2.94
CA PHE A 143 6.06 -5.89 3.15
C PHE A 143 5.69 -6.34 4.57
N ASN A 144 4.98 -5.52 5.34
CA ASN A 144 4.75 -5.77 6.77
C ASN A 144 3.74 -6.92 7.01
N GLY A 145 4.18 -8.16 6.81
CA GLY A 145 3.34 -9.36 6.88
C GLY A 145 2.52 -9.63 5.61
N LEU A 146 2.71 -8.85 4.55
CA LEU A 146 2.05 -9.05 3.25
C LEU A 146 2.92 -9.90 2.31
N PRO A 147 2.34 -10.83 1.53
CA PRO A 147 3.08 -11.67 0.61
C PRO A 147 3.49 -10.90 -0.64
N ASN A 148 4.53 -11.38 -1.32
CA ASN A 148 4.88 -10.95 -2.68
C ASN A 148 3.91 -11.62 -3.68
N ALA A 149 2.81 -10.92 -3.99
CA ALA A 149 1.70 -11.41 -4.82
C ALA A 149 1.05 -10.25 -5.56
N ILE A 150 0.33 -10.57 -6.65
CA ILE A 150 -0.56 -9.60 -7.30
C ILE A 150 -1.62 -9.18 -6.29
N VAL A 151 -1.74 -7.87 -6.06
CA VAL A 151 -2.73 -7.27 -5.18
C VAL A 151 -3.82 -6.65 -6.05
N ASN A 152 -5.01 -7.25 -6.04
CA ASN A 152 -6.14 -6.78 -6.86
C ASN A 152 -6.90 -5.63 -6.22
N GLN A 153 -6.97 -5.62 -4.89
CA GLN A 153 -7.68 -4.57 -4.15
C GLN A 153 -6.99 -4.33 -2.80
N LEU A 154 -6.94 -3.07 -2.43
CA LEU A 154 -6.52 -2.59 -1.12
C LEU A 154 -7.66 -1.83 -0.47
N GLU A 155 -7.87 -2.08 0.81
CA GLU A 155 -8.83 -1.31 1.62
C GLU A 155 -8.22 -1.02 2.99
N ILE A 156 -8.45 0.18 3.50
CA ILE A 156 -7.99 0.57 4.83
C ILE A 156 -9.17 0.53 5.79
N ASN A 157 -9.01 -0.19 6.89
CA ASN A 157 -9.88 -0.09 8.05
C ASN A 157 -9.29 0.94 9.03
N PHE A 158 -9.87 2.13 9.03
CA PHE A 158 -9.43 3.25 9.89
C PHE A 158 -9.73 3.04 11.38
N GLN A 159 -10.71 2.20 11.74
CA GLN A 159 -10.99 1.92 13.15
C GLN A 159 -9.90 1.05 13.76
N THR A 160 -9.40 0.07 13.01
CA THR A 160 -8.34 -0.84 13.47
C THR A 160 -6.94 -0.39 13.08
N GLN A 161 -6.79 0.70 12.30
CA GLN A 161 -5.53 1.16 11.73
C GLN A 161 -4.79 0.03 10.97
N LYS A 162 -5.52 -0.67 10.11
CA LYS A 162 -4.98 -1.77 9.29
C LYS A 162 -5.34 -1.60 7.83
N ILE A 163 -4.43 -2.01 6.95
CA ILE A 163 -4.68 -2.21 5.53
C ILE A 163 -4.95 -3.69 5.26
N ARG A 164 -5.92 -3.96 4.39
CA ARG A 164 -6.27 -5.29 3.92
C ARG A 164 -5.94 -5.39 2.44
N ALA A 165 -5.31 -6.49 2.06
CA ALA A 165 -4.92 -6.77 0.68
C ALA A 165 -5.59 -8.05 0.18
N ALA A 166 -6.41 -7.91 -0.87
CA ALA A 166 -6.96 -9.04 -1.59
C ALA A 166 -5.97 -9.46 -2.68
N THR A 167 -5.37 -10.64 -2.53
CA THR A 167 -4.29 -11.12 -3.40
C THR A 167 -4.78 -12.17 -4.40
N TYR A 168 -4.15 -12.25 -5.56
CA TYR A 168 -4.39 -13.33 -6.51
C TYR A 168 -3.78 -14.64 -5.99
N GLY A 169 -4.63 -15.65 -5.75
CA GLY A 169 -4.19 -17.01 -5.39
C GLY A 169 -3.68 -17.21 -3.96
N ARG A 170 -3.65 -16.16 -3.12
CA ARG A 170 -3.16 -16.26 -1.72
C ARG A 170 -4.14 -15.75 -0.66
N GLY A 171 -5.38 -15.44 -1.04
CA GLY A 171 -6.44 -15.00 -0.12
C GLY A 171 -6.32 -13.54 0.31
N ILE A 172 -6.87 -13.23 1.48
CA ILE A 172 -6.91 -11.86 2.05
C ILE A 172 -5.91 -11.78 3.19
N TRP A 173 -5.10 -10.72 3.16
CA TRP A 173 -4.06 -10.45 4.15
C TRP A 173 -4.36 -9.13 4.85
N GLU A 174 -3.85 -8.97 6.07
CA GLU A 174 -3.92 -7.70 6.81
C GLU A 174 -2.55 -7.31 7.33
N SER A 175 -2.33 -6.00 7.43
CA SER A 175 -1.11 -5.39 7.96
C SER A 175 -1.48 -4.10 8.72
N PRO A 176 -0.69 -3.69 9.74
CA PRO A 176 -0.71 -2.32 10.23
C PRO A 176 -0.52 -1.29 9.10
N LEU A 177 -0.84 -0.02 9.33
CA LEU A 177 -0.53 1.06 8.39
C LEU A 177 0.95 1.49 8.47
N TYR A 178 1.43 2.09 7.38
CA TYR A 178 2.69 2.81 7.28
C TYR A 178 2.72 3.98 8.29
N PRO A 179 3.80 4.13 9.08
CA PRO A 179 3.89 5.20 10.06
C PRO A 179 4.00 6.57 9.36
N VAL A 180 3.08 7.48 9.65
CA VAL A 180 3.10 8.84 9.09
C VAL A 180 4.05 9.70 9.92
N SER A 181 5.12 10.21 9.31
CA SER A 181 6.03 11.15 9.96
C SER A 181 5.26 12.40 10.41
N GLY A 182 5.26 12.69 11.71
CA GLY A 182 4.62 13.90 12.28
C GLY A 182 3.29 13.68 13.00
N MET A 183 2.70 12.47 12.92
CA MET A 183 1.75 12.05 13.95
C MET A 183 2.55 11.46 15.12
N ASN A 184 2.33 11.99 16.33
CA ASN A 184 2.68 11.29 17.57
C ASN A 184 1.79 10.05 17.71
N GLU A 185 1.97 9.07 16.83
CA GLU A 185 1.70 7.68 17.16
C GLU A 185 2.77 7.26 18.18
N PRO A 186 2.44 6.47 19.22
CA PRO A 186 3.47 5.82 20.01
C PRO A 186 4.30 5.00 19.02
N ALA A 187 5.51 5.48 18.77
CA ALA A 187 6.42 4.97 17.79
C ALA A 187 6.46 3.44 17.82
N HIS A 188 5.91 2.80 16.78
CA HIS A 188 6.58 1.62 16.22
C HIS A 188 7.76 2.09 15.36
N ALA A 189 8.52 3.09 15.83
CA ALA A 189 9.88 3.26 15.37
C ALA A 189 10.53 1.90 15.59
N LYS A 190 11.08 1.34 14.51
CA LYS A 190 11.77 0.07 14.54
C LYS A 190 12.77 0.12 15.69
N SER A 191 12.43 -0.52 16.80
CA SER A 191 13.14 -0.42 18.07
C SER A 191 14.34 -1.37 18.08
N PHE A 192 14.82 -1.72 16.88
CA PHE A 192 15.98 -2.56 16.67
C PHE A 192 16.58 -2.36 15.28
N GLU A 193 17.84 -2.69 15.12
CA GLU A 193 18.56 -2.72 13.86
C GLU A 193 19.09 -4.12 13.60
N VAL A 194 19.01 -4.58 12.34
CA VAL A 194 19.48 -5.90 11.93
C VAL A 194 20.61 -5.72 10.92
N TYR A 195 21.81 -6.20 11.25
CA TYR A 195 23.00 -5.99 10.44
C TYR A 195 24.11 -7.03 10.70
N PRO A 196 25.01 -7.28 9.75
CA PRO A 196 24.97 -6.78 8.38
C PRO A 196 23.88 -7.48 7.56
N ASN A 197 23.43 -6.83 6.48
CA ASN A 197 22.59 -7.46 5.46
C ASN A 197 23.03 -6.94 4.09
N PRO A 198 23.61 -7.79 3.21
CA PRO A 198 23.84 -9.23 3.36
C PRO A 198 24.80 -9.61 4.52
N LEU A 199 24.70 -10.85 5.01
CA LEU A 199 25.54 -11.37 6.09
C LEU A 199 26.36 -12.59 5.66
N ASN A 200 27.51 -12.79 6.31
CA ASN A 200 28.35 -13.97 6.16
C ASN A 200 28.36 -14.75 7.49
N GLY A 201 27.26 -15.47 7.76
CA GLY A 201 27.16 -16.38 8.91
C GLY A 201 26.86 -15.76 10.28
N LEU A 202 27.18 -14.49 10.53
CA LEU A 202 26.84 -13.80 11.78
C LEU A 202 25.85 -12.66 11.55
N LEU A 203 24.71 -12.71 12.23
CA LEU A 203 23.70 -11.65 12.23
C LEU A 203 23.68 -10.94 13.58
N ASN A 204 23.67 -9.62 13.59
CA ASN A 204 23.48 -8.83 14.80
C ASN A 204 22.10 -8.18 14.80
N ILE A 205 21.48 -8.17 15.96
CA ILE A 205 20.25 -7.45 16.26
C ILE A 205 20.58 -6.49 17.41
N LEU A 206 20.56 -5.19 17.15
CA LEU A 206 20.76 -4.17 18.17
C LEU A 206 19.38 -3.64 18.58
N PHE A 207 18.96 -3.84 19.82
CA PHE A 207 17.70 -3.34 20.34
C PHE A 207 17.85 -1.90 20.87
N ASN A 208 17.14 -0.96 20.26
CA ASN A 208 17.09 0.45 20.62
C ASN A 208 15.79 0.75 21.37
N ASN A 209 15.88 1.13 22.65
CA ASN A 209 14.73 1.51 23.49
C ASN A 209 13.61 0.46 23.58
N CYS A 210 13.94 -0.83 23.49
CA CYS A 210 13.03 -1.92 23.77
C CYS A 210 13.03 -2.29 25.26
N THR A 211 11.90 -2.77 25.77
CA THR A 211 11.81 -3.45 27.06
C THR A 211 10.98 -4.73 26.92
N GLY A 212 11.33 -5.76 27.68
CA GLY A 212 10.65 -7.06 27.65
C GLY A 212 11.46 -8.18 27.00
N LYS A 213 10.76 -9.24 26.59
CA LYS A 213 11.33 -10.41 25.92
C LYS A 213 11.07 -10.32 24.41
N ALA A 214 12.10 -10.57 23.62
CA ALA A 214 12.05 -10.73 22.18
C ALA A 214 12.03 -12.23 21.85
N HIS A 215 11.02 -12.65 21.10
CA HIS A 215 10.95 -13.96 20.45
C HIS A 215 11.37 -13.79 18.99
N ILE A 216 12.52 -14.32 18.61
CA ILE A 216 13.09 -14.20 17.28
C ILE A 216 12.89 -15.51 16.54
N HIS A 217 12.28 -15.46 15.36
CA HIS A 217 12.09 -16.61 14.48
C HIS A 217 12.74 -16.36 13.13
N LEU A 218 13.52 -17.32 12.66
CA LEU A 218 14.10 -17.30 11.33
C LEU A 218 13.34 -18.29 10.45
N PHE A 219 12.87 -17.83 9.29
CA PHE A 219 12.14 -18.63 8.32
C PHE A 219 12.91 -18.74 7.00
N ASP A 220 12.79 -19.88 6.32
CA ASP A 220 13.23 -20.02 4.93
C ASP A 220 12.26 -19.31 3.96
N ILE A 221 12.58 -19.32 2.66
CA ILE A 221 11.74 -18.73 1.60
C ILE A 221 10.35 -19.38 1.48
N ASN A 222 10.18 -20.58 2.03
CA ASN A 222 8.91 -21.31 2.02
C ASN A 222 8.10 -21.06 3.31
N GLY A 223 8.60 -20.22 4.23
CA GLY A 223 7.95 -19.90 5.49
C GLY A 223 8.10 -20.98 6.57
N ARG A 224 8.97 -21.98 6.39
CA ARG A 224 9.25 -22.97 7.43
C ARG A 224 10.18 -22.36 8.49
N PRO A 225 9.87 -22.48 9.80
CA PRO A 225 10.78 -22.01 10.84
C PRO A 225 12.06 -22.86 10.83
N VAL A 226 13.19 -22.19 10.63
CA VAL A 226 14.54 -22.76 10.59
C VAL A 226 15.20 -22.68 11.96
N ARG A 227 15.08 -21.53 12.64
CA ARG A 227 15.59 -21.33 14.00
C ARG A 227 14.66 -20.43 14.81
N THR A 228 14.74 -20.54 16.12
CA THR A 228 14.05 -19.66 17.07
C THR A 228 14.98 -19.34 18.24
N TYR A 229 14.94 -18.10 18.70
CA TYR A 229 15.73 -17.60 19.82
C TYR A 229 14.85 -16.77 20.74
N ASP A 230 15.11 -16.85 22.04
CA ASP A 230 14.53 -15.96 23.03
C ASP A 230 15.64 -15.13 23.66
N SER A 231 15.43 -13.82 23.74
CA SER A 231 16.39 -12.91 24.34
C SER A 231 15.66 -11.77 25.04
N PRO A 232 16.22 -11.17 26.09
CA PRO A 232 15.85 -9.81 26.48
C PRO A 232 15.93 -8.90 25.25
N ALA A 233 14.92 -8.06 25.07
CA ALA A 233 14.89 -7.04 24.02
C ALA A 233 15.73 -5.82 24.45
N THR A 234 17.02 -6.02 24.73
CA THR A 234 17.92 -4.96 25.17
C THR A 234 19.35 -5.26 24.72
N GLY A 235 20.11 -4.21 24.39
CA GLY A 235 21.49 -4.33 23.95
C GLY A 235 21.62 -5.04 22.59
N LYS A 236 22.79 -5.66 22.38
CA LYS A 236 23.13 -6.35 21.13
C LYS A 236 23.00 -7.86 21.30
N LEU A 237 22.20 -8.48 20.45
CA LEU A 237 22.13 -9.93 20.28
C LEU A 237 22.85 -10.33 19.01
N GLN A 238 23.66 -11.39 19.06
CA GLN A 238 24.32 -11.95 17.89
C GLN A 238 23.84 -13.39 17.67
N LEU A 239 23.45 -13.69 16.42
CA LEU A 239 22.99 -15.00 15.99
C LEU A 239 24.03 -15.61 15.06
N ASN A 240 24.41 -16.85 15.33
CA ASN A 240 25.26 -17.66 14.46
C ASN A 240 24.39 -18.51 13.53
N LEU A 241 24.55 -18.26 12.23
CA LEU A 241 23.80 -18.84 11.12
C LEU A 241 24.73 -19.56 10.11
N ASN A 242 26.00 -19.79 10.46
CA ASN A 242 26.99 -20.40 9.57
C ASN A 242 26.61 -21.81 9.10
N ASP A 243 25.78 -22.53 9.84
CA ASP A 243 25.33 -23.88 9.50
C ASP A 243 24.14 -23.91 8.54
N LEU A 244 23.56 -22.74 8.21
CA LEU A 244 22.45 -22.63 7.27
C LEU A 244 22.98 -22.45 5.84
N VAL A 245 22.23 -22.94 4.86
CA VAL A 245 22.58 -22.81 3.43
C VAL A 245 22.48 -21.34 3.01
N SER A 246 23.40 -20.87 2.16
CA SER A 246 23.32 -19.54 1.54
C SER A 246 21.97 -19.32 0.86
N GLY A 247 21.35 -18.17 1.08
CA GLY A 247 20.02 -17.88 0.57
C GLY A 247 19.31 -16.74 1.27
N ILE A 248 18.05 -16.53 0.90
CA ILE A 248 17.17 -15.54 1.51
C ILE A 248 16.45 -16.16 2.69
N TYR A 249 16.45 -15.45 3.81
CA TYR A 249 15.70 -15.80 5.01
C TYR A 249 14.85 -14.61 5.48
N PHE A 250 13.79 -14.90 6.23
CA PHE A 250 12.96 -13.89 6.88
C PHE A 250 13.10 -14.00 8.39
N LEU A 251 13.53 -12.91 9.01
CA LEU A 251 13.68 -12.79 10.46
C LEU A 251 12.43 -12.11 11.03
N ARG A 252 11.61 -12.84 11.78
CA ARG A 252 10.52 -12.26 12.58
C ARG A 252 11.01 -12.00 14.00
N ILE A 253 10.69 -10.85 14.56
CA ILE A 253 10.94 -10.51 15.95
C ILE A 253 9.61 -10.11 16.58
N ASP A 254 9.23 -10.79 17.66
CA ASP A 254 8.01 -10.52 18.41
C ASP A 254 8.40 -10.00 19.81
N ILE A 255 7.99 -8.78 20.17
CA ILE A 255 8.22 -8.16 21.49
C ILE A 255 6.87 -7.71 22.05
N GLY A 256 6.38 -8.40 23.09
CA GLY A 256 5.05 -8.14 23.63
C GLY A 256 3.96 -8.39 22.59
N LYS A 257 3.20 -7.34 22.21
CA LYS A 257 2.18 -7.42 21.15
C LYS A 257 2.72 -7.08 19.76
N ASN A 258 3.94 -6.57 19.68
CA ASN A 258 4.51 -6.01 18.48
C ASN A 258 5.28 -7.09 17.72
N LYS A 259 5.13 -7.12 16.40
CA LYS A 259 5.77 -8.10 15.52
C LYS A 259 6.38 -7.39 14.33
N TRP A 260 7.60 -7.73 13.99
CA TRP A 260 8.32 -7.18 12.85
C TRP A 260 8.94 -8.30 12.03
N VAL A 261 9.04 -8.11 10.71
CA VAL A 261 9.67 -9.07 9.80
C VAL A 261 10.70 -8.35 8.93
N GLU A 262 11.91 -8.90 8.87
CA GLU A 262 13.03 -8.37 8.09
C GLU A 262 13.56 -9.44 7.12
N ARG A 263 13.82 -9.05 5.87
CA ARG A 263 14.47 -9.92 4.88
C ARG A 263 15.98 -9.86 5.09
N VAL A 264 16.62 -11.01 5.32
CA VAL A 264 18.08 -11.11 5.45
C VAL A 264 18.65 -12.04 4.38
N VAL A 265 19.81 -11.69 3.85
CA VAL A 265 20.49 -12.45 2.79
C VAL A 265 21.76 -13.07 3.37
N LEU A 266 21.79 -14.40 3.48
CA LEU A 266 22.94 -15.16 3.95
C LEU A 266 23.83 -15.57 2.77
N MET A 267 25.10 -15.19 2.85
CA MET A 267 26.15 -15.56 1.91
C MET A 267 27.23 -16.32 2.68
N ASN A 268 27.16 -17.65 2.73
CA ASN A 268 28.30 -18.42 3.18
C ASN A 268 29.36 -18.41 2.06
N GLN A 269 30.61 -18.15 2.46
CA GLN A 269 31.79 -18.41 1.65
C GLN A 269 32.16 -19.88 1.76
#